data_AF-A0A8H5GBU7-F1
#
_entry.id   AF-A0A8H5GBU7-F1
#
_cell.length_a   1.000
_cell.length_b   1.000
_cell.length_c   1.000
_cell.angle_alpha   90.00
_cell.angle_beta   90.00
_cell.angle_gamma   90.00
#
_symmetry.space_group_name_H-M   'P 1'
#
loop_
_entity.id
_entity.type
_entity.pdbx_description
1 polymer ?
#
loop_
_entity_poly.entity_id
_entity_poly.type
_entity_poly.pdbx_seq_one_letter_code
_entity_poly.pdbx_strand_id
1 'polypeptide(L)'
;MQLAVYATLFLSFVASSLAYLVNAPNGDQGVNWKSHTPGRVAWNRVDTDPRTFTIVLTNQDRSVLPHDIVLAGSVDGTRGSLNIQPPRGGFPVGEHFRINFVKVPNDQHTIYAQSNEFSINH
;
A
#
# COMPACT_ATOMS: atom_id res chain seq x y z
N MET A 1 2.69 32.43 54.34
CA MET A 1 1.71 31.60 53.60
C MET A 1 2.29 31.34 52.23
N GLN A 2 2.58 30.06 51.98
CA GLN A 2 3.26 29.46 50.85
C GLN A 2 2.31 29.35 49.65
N LEU A 3 2.79 29.56 48.42
CA LEU A 3 2.17 29.01 47.20
C LEU A 3 3.23 28.96 46.09
N ALA A 4 3.96 27.85 46.06
CA ALA A 4 4.83 27.49 44.94
C ALA A 4 3.94 27.00 43.79
N VAL A 5 3.99 27.69 42.65
CA VAL A 5 3.26 27.31 41.44
C VAL A 5 4.10 26.29 40.69
N TYR A 6 3.75 25.00 40.78
CA TYR A 6 4.35 23.94 39.98
C TYR A 6 3.74 23.95 38.57
N ALA A 7 4.50 24.40 37.59
CA ALA A 7 4.15 24.27 36.18
C ALA A 7 4.43 22.83 35.72
N THR A 8 3.40 21.98 35.72
CA THR A 8 3.48 20.63 35.18
C THR A 8 3.51 20.68 33.65
N LEU A 9 4.68 20.47 33.04
CA LEU A 9 4.78 20.23 31.59
C LEU A 9 4.25 18.83 31.28
N PHE A 10 3.12 18.75 30.57
CA PHE A 10 2.69 17.51 29.92
C PHE A 10 3.50 17.29 28.65
N LEU A 11 4.33 16.26 28.65
CA LEU A 11 5.02 15.78 27.45
C LEU A 11 4.04 14.87 26.69
N SER A 12 3.35 15.41 25.68
CA SER A 12 2.51 14.59 24.79
C SER A 12 3.40 13.75 23.88
N PHE A 13 3.39 12.43 24.04
CA PHE A 13 4.03 11.51 23.11
C PHE A 13 3.19 11.48 21.82
N VAL A 14 3.67 12.13 20.76
CA VAL A 14 3.08 11.95 19.42
C VAL A 14 3.46 10.53 18.98
N ALA A 15 2.55 9.58 19.20
CA ALA A 15 2.68 8.26 18.63
C ALA A 15 2.46 8.37 17.11
N SER A 16 3.54 8.55 16.37
CA SER A 16 3.52 8.39 14.92
C SER A 16 3.29 6.91 14.63
N SER A 17 2.04 6.50 14.40
CA SER A 17 1.76 5.18 13.84
C SER A 17 2.32 5.16 12.41
N LEU A 18 3.51 4.61 12.23
CA LEU A 18 3.99 4.24 10.91
C LEU A 18 3.09 3.11 10.44
N ALA A 19 2.00 3.44 9.74
CA ALA A 19 1.19 2.44 9.07
C ALA A 19 2.04 1.70 8.02
N TYR A 20 1.51 0.63 7.44
CA TYR A 20 2.09 -0.01 6.26
C TYR A 20 2.68 1.02 5.28
N LEU A 21 3.92 0.78 4.85
CA LEU A 21 4.58 1.58 3.81
C LEU A 21 4.85 0.68 2.62
N VAL A 22 4.25 0.97 1.46
CA VAL A 22 4.49 0.22 0.23
C VAL A 22 5.77 0.75 -0.43
N ASN A 23 6.80 -0.08 -0.44
CA ASN A 23 8.12 0.26 -0.96
C ASN A 23 8.28 -0.11 -2.45
N ALA A 24 7.51 -1.09 -2.93
CA ALA A 24 7.48 -1.49 -4.33
C ALA A 24 6.07 -1.96 -4.72
N PRO A 25 5.60 -1.65 -5.94
CA PRO A 25 6.28 -0.87 -6.99
C PRO A 25 6.45 0.61 -6.63
N ASN A 26 7.39 1.27 -7.31
CA ASN A 26 7.72 2.68 -7.10
C ASN A 26 8.32 3.26 -8.39
N GLY A 27 7.49 3.94 -9.18
CA GLY A 27 7.89 4.54 -10.46
C GLY A 27 8.96 5.61 -10.31
N ASP A 28 8.96 6.37 -9.22
CA ASP A 28 9.99 7.39 -8.93
C ASP A 28 11.38 6.76 -8.74
N GLN A 29 11.44 5.48 -8.37
CA GLN A 29 12.67 4.69 -8.23
C GLN A 29 12.90 3.75 -9.43
N GLY A 30 12.12 3.88 -10.51
CA GLY A 30 12.21 3.04 -11.70
C GLY A 30 11.72 1.60 -11.51
N VAL A 31 11.04 1.30 -10.39
CA VAL A 31 10.50 -0.03 -10.10
C VAL A 31 9.10 -0.15 -10.68
N ASN A 32 9.05 -0.40 -11.99
CA ASN A 32 7.84 -0.61 -12.79
C ASN A 32 7.57 -2.11 -13.00
N TRP A 33 6.33 -2.44 -13.38
CA TRP A 33 5.98 -3.82 -13.73
C TRP A 33 6.03 -4.04 -15.25
N LYS A 34 6.10 -5.30 -15.65
CA LYS A 34 5.82 -5.71 -17.03
C LYS A 34 4.61 -6.63 -17.07
N SER A 35 3.82 -6.49 -18.13
CA SER A 35 2.51 -7.12 -18.28
C SER A 35 2.55 -8.65 -18.11
N HIS A 36 3.59 -9.32 -18.62
CA HIS A 36 3.70 -10.79 -18.62
C HIS A 36 4.77 -11.32 -17.66
N THR A 37 5.17 -10.51 -16.67
CA THR A 37 6.15 -10.94 -15.65
C THR A 37 5.55 -10.80 -14.26
N PRO A 38 6.00 -11.60 -13.27
CA PRO A 38 5.57 -11.41 -11.90
C PRO A 38 5.89 -9.99 -11.38
N GLY A 39 4.87 -9.30 -10.89
CA GLY A 39 4.99 -7.98 -10.28
C GLY A 39 5.32 -8.11 -8.79
N ARG A 40 6.43 -7.53 -8.35
CA ARG A 40 6.79 -7.53 -6.92
C ARG A 40 6.03 -6.43 -6.19
N VAL A 41 5.36 -6.81 -5.11
CA VAL A 41 4.82 -5.90 -4.09
C VAL A 41 5.63 -6.07 -2.81
N ALA A 42 6.10 -4.98 -2.22
CA ALA A 42 6.87 -5.03 -0.97
C ALA A 42 6.54 -3.89 -0.05
N TRP A 43 6.65 -4.14 1.25
CA TRP A 43 6.22 -3.19 2.26
C TRP A 43 7.00 -3.32 3.56
N ASN A 44 7.00 -2.23 4.33
CA ASN A 44 7.34 -2.24 5.75
C ASN A 44 6.05 -2.19 6.57
N ARG A 45 6.11 -2.76 7.78
CA ARG A 45 5.04 -2.70 8.78
C ARG A 45 5.62 -2.40 10.15
N VAL A 46 4.79 -1.89 11.05
CA VAL A 46 5.05 -1.91 12.49
C VAL A 46 4.07 -2.83 13.21
N ASP A 47 4.29 -3.08 14.49
CA ASP A 47 3.53 -4.10 15.21
C ASP A 47 2.08 -3.71 15.51
N THR A 48 1.72 -2.43 15.38
CA THR A 48 0.34 -1.96 15.48
C THR A 48 -0.46 -2.11 14.18
N ASP A 49 0.18 -2.47 13.06
CA ASP A 49 -0.53 -2.68 11.80
C ASP A 49 -1.41 -3.94 11.82
N PRO A 50 -2.56 -3.93 11.12
CA PRO A 50 -3.37 -5.13 10.91
C PRO A 50 -2.52 -6.27 10.34
N ARG A 51 -2.64 -7.49 10.91
CA ARG A 51 -1.81 -8.63 10.48
C ARG A 51 -2.06 -9.06 9.03
N THR A 52 -3.26 -8.82 8.52
CA THR A 52 -3.64 -9.16 7.15
C THR A 52 -4.27 -7.99 6.41
N PHE A 53 -4.11 -7.99 5.09
CA PHE A 53 -4.71 -7.01 4.18
C PHE A 53 -4.99 -7.63 2.81
N THR A 54 -5.67 -6.88 1.94
CA THR A 54 -5.90 -7.22 0.54
C THR A 54 -5.11 -6.28 -0.35
N ILE A 55 -4.47 -6.81 -1.39
CA ILE A 55 -3.74 -6.05 -2.41
C ILE A 55 -4.68 -5.77 -3.58
N VAL A 56 -4.83 -4.50 -3.93
CA VAL A 56 -5.66 -4.02 -5.04
C VAL A 56 -4.80 -3.19 -5.99
N LEU A 57 -4.91 -3.46 -7.29
CA LEU A 57 -4.41 -2.60 -8.36
C LEU A 57 -5.48 -1.58 -8.72
N THR A 58 -5.11 -0.31 -8.71
CA THR A 58 -6.00 0.80 -9.06
C THR A 58 -5.34 1.73 -10.08
N ASN A 59 -6.18 2.48 -10.79
CA ASN A 59 -5.77 3.58 -11.67
C ASN A 59 -6.90 4.61 -11.69
N GLN A 60 -6.56 5.90 -11.58
CA GLN A 60 -7.58 6.96 -11.65
C GLN A 60 -8.12 7.13 -13.08
N ASP A 61 -7.33 6.80 -14.09
CA ASP A 61 -7.78 6.75 -15.47
C ASP A 61 -8.58 5.47 -15.74
N ARG A 62 -9.90 5.62 -15.80
CA ARG A 62 -10.83 4.51 -16.05
C ARG A 62 -10.84 4.03 -17.51
N SER A 63 -10.19 4.74 -18.41
CA SER A 63 -9.95 4.23 -19.77
C SER A 63 -8.80 3.21 -19.79
N VAL A 64 -7.83 3.34 -18.88
CA VAL A 64 -6.72 2.39 -18.69
C VAL A 64 -7.15 1.20 -17.83
N LEU A 65 -7.86 1.47 -16.73
CA LEU A 65 -8.36 0.43 -15.83
C LEU A 65 -9.85 0.68 -15.49
N PRO A 66 -10.79 0.04 -16.21
CA PRO A 66 -12.22 0.26 -16.00
C PRO A 66 -12.70 -0.02 -14.58
N HIS A 67 -12.10 -1.02 -13.93
CA HIS A 67 -12.41 -1.42 -12.55
C HIS A 67 -11.14 -1.84 -11.82
N ASP A 68 -11.05 -1.48 -10.55
CA ASP A 68 -9.97 -1.92 -9.66
C ASP A 68 -9.89 -3.46 -9.59
N ILE A 69 -8.67 -4.00 -9.57
CA ILE A 69 -8.42 -5.45 -9.62
C ILE A 69 -7.89 -5.92 -8.27
N VAL A 70 -8.58 -6.86 -7.65
CA VAL A 70 -8.06 -7.57 -6.47
C VAL A 70 -6.98 -8.55 -6.93
N LEU A 71 -5.74 -8.31 -6.51
CA LEU A 71 -4.59 -9.13 -6.89
C LEU A 71 -4.36 -10.29 -5.91
N ALA A 72 -4.59 -10.05 -4.62
CA ALA A 72 -4.45 -11.04 -3.56
C ALA A 72 -5.25 -10.65 -2.32
N GLY A 73 -6.07 -11.57 -1.80
CA GLY A 73 -6.80 -11.39 -0.54
C GLY A 73 -6.07 -12.00 0.66
N SER A 74 -6.38 -11.50 1.86
CA SER A 74 -5.88 -12.04 3.14
C SER A 74 -4.36 -12.26 3.19
N VAL A 75 -3.60 -11.34 2.60
CA VAL A 75 -2.14 -11.38 2.57
C VAL A 75 -1.59 -11.22 3.98
N ASP A 76 -0.70 -12.12 4.40
CA ASP A 76 0.01 -12.02 5.67
C ASP A 76 1.07 -10.90 5.58
N GLY A 77 0.80 -9.81 6.30
CA GLY A 77 1.66 -8.64 6.30
C GLY A 77 3.02 -8.84 6.97
N THR A 78 3.21 -9.92 7.73
CA THR A 78 4.52 -10.26 8.30
C THR A 78 5.54 -10.71 7.26
N ARG A 79 5.10 -11.05 6.04
CA ARG A 79 5.97 -11.49 4.94
C ARG A 79 6.85 -10.38 4.35
N GLY A 80 6.43 -9.12 4.45
CA GLY A 80 7.13 -7.95 3.89
C GLY A 80 7.20 -7.87 2.35
N SER A 81 6.85 -8.95 1.62
CA SER A 81 6.72 -8.92 0.17
C SER A 81 5.91 -10.10 -0.39
N LEU A 82 5.39 -9.91 -1.60
CA LEU A 82 4.69 -10.91 -2.40
C LEU A 82 4.93 -10.67 -3.89
N ASN A 83 5.17 -11.74 -4.65
CA ASN A 83 5.18 -11.68 -6.12
C ASN A 83 3.78 -12.01 -6.64
N ILE A 84 3.17 -11.09 -7.38
CA ILE A 84 1.87 -11.26 -8.02
C ILE A 84 2.09 -11.82 -9.41
N GLN A 85 1.47 -12.97 -9.69
CA GLN A 85 1.54 -13.57 -11.02
C GLN A 85 0.60 -12.83 -11.97
N PRO A 86 1.02 -12.58 -13.22
CA PRO A 86 0.15 -11.99 -14.22
C PRO A 86 -1.01 -12.94 -14.55
N PRO A 87 -2.21 -12.42 -14.84
CA PRO A 87 -3.29 -13.23 -15.40
C PRO A 87 -2.92 -13.71 -16.80
N ARG A 88 -3.70 -14.63 -17.39
CA ARG A 88 -3.40 -15.20 -18.72
C ARG A 88 -3.22 -14.17 -19.83
N GLY A 89 -3.88 -13.01 -19.74
CA GLY A 89 -3.76 -11.90 -20.69
C GLY A 89 -2.73 -10.83 -20.30
N GLY A 90 -1.96 -11.05 -19.24
CA GLY A 90 -1.06 -10.06 -18.67
C GLY A 90 -1.76 -8.98 -17.86
N PHE A 91 -0.99 -8.18 -17.14
CA PHE A 91 -1.49 -6.96 -16.51
C PHE A 91 -1.83 -5.91 -17.57
N PRO A 92 -2.81 -5.02 -17.32
CA PRO A 92 -3.06 -3.87 -18.19
C PRO A 92 -1.81 -3.01 -18.31
N VAL A 93 -1.55 -2.48 -19.50
CA VAL A 93 -0.39 -1.63 -19.81
C VAL A 93 -0.81 -0.17 -19.74
N GLY A 94 0.05 0.69 -19.19
CA GLY A 94 -0.22 2.11 -19.02
C GLY A 94 0.54 2.75 -17.86
N GLU A 95 0.17 3.98 -17.56
CA GLU A 95 0.80 4.83 -16.55
C GLU A 95 -0.13 5.04 -15.34
N HIS A 96 0.40 5.62 -14.26
CA HIS A 96 -0.35 6.06 -13.07
C HIS A 96 -1.06 4.93 -12.29
N PHE A 97 -0.58 3.69 -12.40
CA PHE A 97 -1.05 2.61 -11.56
C PHE A 97 -0.60 2.80 -10.12
N ARG A 98 -1.41 2.29 -9.18
CA ARG A 98 -1.05 2.22 -7.76
C ARG A 98 -1.45 0.89 -7.16
N ILE A 99 -0.69 0.48 -6.15
CA ILE A 99 -1.04 -0.64 -5.28
C ILE A 99 -1.61 -0.10 -3.98
N ASN A 100 -2.83 -0.54 -3.67
CA ASN A 100 -3.52 -0.23 -2.42
C ASN A 100 -3.57 -1.46 -1.53
N PHE A 101 -3.28 -1.27 -0.25
CA PHE A 101 -3.57 -2.25 0.80
C PHE A 101 -4.87 -1.84 1.46
N VAL A 102 -5.87 -2.72 1.40
CA VAL A 102 -7.20 -2.46 1.95
C VAL A 102 -7.61 -3.52 2.95
N LYS A 103 -8.58 -3.20 3.81
CA LYS A 103 -9.05 -4.11 4.86
C LYS A 103 -9.64 -5.41 4.32
N VAL A 104 -10.58 -5.31 3.39
CA VAL A 104 -11.24 -6.45 2.72
C VAL A 104 -11.46 -6.14 1.25
N PRO A 105 -11.58 -7.15 0.36
CA PRO A 105 -11.68 -6.93 -1.09
C PRO A 105 -12.80 -5.98 -1.53
N ASN A 106 -13.89 -5.92 -0.78
CA ASN A 106 -15.07 -5.10 -1.11
C ASN A 106 -15.09 -3.74 -0.39
N ASP A 107 -14.08 -3.43 0.43
CA ASP A 107 -13.95 -2.15 1.13
C ASP A 107 -12.69 -1.43 0.63
N GLN A 108 -12.86 -0.69 -0.46
CA GLN A 108 -11.80 0.16 -1.03
C GLN A 108 -11.71 1.52 -0.33
N HIS A 109 -12.57 1.82 0.64
CA HIS A 109 -12.58 3.09 1.37
C HIS A 109 -11.64 3.03 2.58
N THR A 110 -11.45 1.86 3.18
CA THR A 110 -10.45 1.64 4.23
C THR A 110 -9.10 1.26 3.63
N ILE A 111 -8.33 2.27 3.20
CA ILE A 111 -6.97 2.11 2.69
C ILE A 111 -5.98 2.17 3.85
N TYR A 112 -5.23 1.08 4.06
CA TYR A 112 -4.13 1.01 5.03
C TYR A 112 -2.84 1.64 4.49
N ALA A 113 -2.57 1.46 3.19
CA ALA A 113 -1.41 2.03 2.52
C ALA A 113 -1.62 2.10 1.02
N GLN A 114 -0.86 2.97 0.37
CA GLN A 114 -0.85 3.16 -1.08
C GLN A 114 0.58 3.36 -1.56
N SER A 115 0.94 2.77 -2.70
CA SER A 115 2.24 2.98 -3.34
C SER A 115 2.34 4.35 -4.01
N ASN A 116 3.57 4.74 -4.35
CA ASN A 116 3.79 5.72 -5.41
C ASN A 116 3.22 5.21 -6.73
N GLU A 117 3.01 6.13 -7.67
CA GLU A 117 2.62 5.74 -9.03
C GLU A 117 3.73 4.95 -9.70
N PHE A 118 3.32 4.06 -10.59
CA PHE A 118 4.23 3.28 -11.41
C PHE A 118 3.56 2.97 -12.75
N SER A 119 4.40 2.57 -13.71
CA SER A 119 3.96 2.13 -15.02
C SER A 119 3.92 0.61 -15.12
N ILE A 120 3.07 0.10 -16.00
CA ILE A 120 3.09 -1.29 -16.43
C ILE A 120 3.38 -1.29 -17.92
N ASN A 121 4.51 -1.88 -18.30
CA ASN A 121 4.99 -1.91 -19.68
C ASN A 121 4.81 -3.29 -20.30
N HIS A 122 5.09 -3.43 -21.60
CA HIS A 122 5.14 -4.74 -22.26
C HIS A 122 6.29 -5.62 -21.75
#